data_AF-X1SI76-F1
#
_entry.id   AF-X1SI76-F1
#
_cell.length_a   1.000
_cell.length_b   1.000
_cell.length_c   1.000
_cell.angle_alpha   90.00
_cell.angle_beta   90.00
_cell.angle_gamma   90.00
#
_symmetry.space_group_name_H-M   'P 1'
#
loop_
_entity.id
_entity.type
_entity.pdbx_description
1 polymer ?
#
loop_
_entity_poly.entity_id
_entity_poly.type
_entity_poly.pdbx_seq_one_letter_code
_entity_poly.pdbx_strand_id
1 'polypeptide(L)'
;GDYEDARCLGGLIAKEGWILLNGGRASGIMEASARGAKENSGLTIGILPGTNSDWASEYIDIPVLTGAGLARNYINVLTSKVVVALPGKTGTISEIALALNIGKKVISLNFDLGSLFKKYEGDKQLIYAKKPQEVIDLIKKILKSDFDKEVEKYV
;
A
#
# COMPACT_ATOMS: atom_id res chain seq x y z
N GLY A 1 -0.46 -15.75 8.08
CA GLY A 1 -0.52 -14.80 9.22
C GLY A 1 0.02 -13.49 8.73
N ASP A 2 -0.43 -12.37 9.28
CA ASP A 2 -0.31 -11.05 8.62
C ASP A 2 1.12 -10.68 8.19
N TYR A 3 2.13 -11.06 8.96
CA TYR A 3 3.54 -10.86 8.60
C TYR A 3 3.94 -11.62 7.32
N GLU A 4 3.64 -12.92 7.24
CA GLU A 4 3.95 -13.72 6.04
C GLU A 4 3.11 -13.30 4.84
N ASP A 5 1.87 -12.90 5.06
CA ASP A 5 1.02 -12.37 3.99
C ASP A 5 1.62 -11.07 3.43
N ALA A 6 2.12 -10.18 4.30
CA ALA A 6 2.82 -8.96 3.91
C ALA A 6 4.12 -9.24 3.14
N ARG A 7 4.95 -10.18 3.64
CA ARG A 7 6.20 -10.58 2.98
C ARG A 7 5.94 -11.20 1.61
N CYS A 8 4.98 -12.12 1.53
CA CYS A 8 4.55 -12.72 0.27
C CYS A 8 4.05 -11.64 -0.71
N LEU A 9 3.18 -10.74 -0.25
CA LEU A 9 2.66 -9.64 -1.07
C LEU A 9 3.77 -8.74 -1.60
N GLY A 10 4.73 -8.33 -0.76
CA GLY A 10 5.88 -7.53 -1.17
C GLY A 10 6.69 -8.20 -2.28
N GLY A 11 6.95 -9.51 -2.15
CA GLY A 11 7.65 -10.28 -3.18
C GLY A 11 6.87 -10.41 -4.48
N LEU A 12 5.54 -10.55 -4.40
CA LEU A 12 4.70 -10.58 -5.60
C LEU A 12 4.66 -9.22 -6.30
N ILE A 13 4.59 -8.10 -5.56
CA ILE A 13 4.68 -6.74 -6.13
C ILE A 13 5.99 -6.57 -6.90
N ALA A 14 7.12 -6.98 -6.31
CA ALA A 14 8.43 -6.92 -6.95
C ALA A 14 8.50 -7.76 -8.25
N LYS A 15 7.91 -8.95 -8.26
CA LYS A 15 7.89 -9.83 -9.45
C LYS A 15 7.11 -9.25 -10.63
N GLU A 16 6.15 -8.37 -10.38
CA GLU A 16 5.45 -7.62 -11.43
C GLU A 16 6.27 -6.42 -11.96
N GLY A 17 7.46 -6.18 -11.41
CA GLY A 17 8.27 -4.99 -11.73
C GLY A 17 7.72 -3.71 -11.12
N TRP A 18 6.81 -3.80 -10.15
CA TRP A 18 6.23 -2.64 -9.47
C TRP A 18 7.08 -2.22 -8.27
N ILE A 19 6.95 -0.93 -7.90
CA ILE A 19 7.63 -0.33 -6.75
C ILE A 19 6.75 -0.51 -5.51
N LEU A 20 7.34 -0.97 -4.41
CA LEU A 20 6.67 -1.01 -3.12
C LEU A 20 6.92 0.30 -2.36
N LEU A 21 5.85 0.95 -1.90
CA LEU A 21 5.91 2.10 -1.02
C LEU A 21 5.23 1.78 0.32
N ASN A 22 5.88 2.10 1.44
CA ASN A 22 5.25 2.07 2.77
C ASN A 22 5.84 3.14 3.71
N GLY A 23 5.47 3.13 5.00
CA GLY A 23 5.95 4.10 6.01
C GLY A 23 7.37 3.86 6.53
N GLY A 24 8.09 2.86 6.00
CA GLY A 24 9.52 2.61 6.21
C GLY A 24 9.94 2.06 7.58
N ARG A 25 9.01 1.74 8.48
CA ARG A 25 9.32 1.24 9.83
C ARG A 25 10.02 -0.12 9.78
N ALA A 26 11.10 -0.27 10.56
CA ALA A 26 11.83 -1.53 10.80
C ALA A 26 11.07 -2.55 11.70
N SER A 27 9.74 -2.60 11.61
CA SER A 27 8.97 -3.66 12.28
C SER A 27 7.58 -3.87 11.68
N GLY A 28 7.06 -5.09 11.88
CA GLY A 28 5.69 -5.46 11.54
C GLY A 28 5.44 -5.53 10.03
N ILE A 29 4.24 -5.16 9.60
CA ILE A 29 3.78 -5.28 8.20
C ILE A 29 4.67 -4.47 7.23
N MET A 30 5.13 -3.29 7.63
CA MET A 30 5.97 -2.44 6.78
C MET A 30 7.32 -3.10 6.50
N GLU A 31 8.00 -3.58 7.54
CA GLU A 31 9.25 -4.32 7.38
C GLU A 31 9.03 -5.60 6.57
N ALA A 32 7.99 -6.38 6.89
CA ALA A 32 7.71 -7.63 6.21
C ALA A 32 7.51 -7.43 4.70
N SER A 33 6.68 -6.47 4.31
CA SER A 33 6.45 -6.14 2.90
C SER A 33 7.72 -5.66 2.20
N ALA A 34 8.49 -4.77 2.83
CA ALA A 34 9.77 -4.30 2.30
C ALA A 34 10.77 -5.45 2.09
N ARG A 35 10.90 -6.33 3.10
CA ARG A 35 11.73 -7.53 3.03
C ARG A 35 11.34 -8.41 1.85
N GLY A 36 10.06 -8.71 1.71
CA GLY A 36 9.55 -9.52 0.61
C GLY A 36 9.89 -8.96 -0.76
N ALA A 37 9.73 -7.64 -0.94
CA ALA A 37 10.11 -6.97 -2.17
C ALA A 37 11.62 -7.05 -2.42
N LYS A 38 12.45 -6.76 -1.41
CA LYS A 38 13.91 -6.81 -1.48
C LYS A 38 14.46 -8.20 -1.81
N GLU A 39 13.92 -9.25 -1.19
CA GLU A 39 14.28 -10.65 -1.47
C GLU A 39 13.99 -11.04 -2.93
N ASN A 40 13.10 -10.30 -3.61
CA ASN A 40 12.74 -10.50 -5.01
C ASN A 40 13.26 -9.36 -5.90
N SER A 41 14.31 -8.65 -5.47
CA SER A 41 14.98 -7.57 -6.22
C SER A 41 14.07 -6.40 -6.64
N GLY A 42 12.98 -6.17 -5.89
CA GLY A 42 12.10 -5.02 -6.08
C GLY A 42 12.66 -3.76 -5.44
N LEU A 43 12.27 -2.59 -6.00
CA LEU A 43 12.58 -1.28 -5.42
C LEU A 43 11.60 -0.94 -4.30
N THR A 44 12.13 -0.45 -3.19
CA THR A 44 11.35 -0.10 -1.99
C THR A 44 11.55 1.36 -1.57
N ILE A 45 10.43 2.04 -1.31
CA ILE A 45 10.40 3.44 -0.87
C ILE A 45 9.77 3.51 0.52
N GLY A 46 10.47 4.13 1.47
CA GLY A 46 9.99 4.33 2.83
C GLY A 46 9.73 5.80 3.11
N ILE A 47 8.47 6.19 3.31
CA ILE A 47 8.13 7.57 3.68
C ILE A 47 8.21 7.71 5.21
N LEU A 48 9.30 8.31 5.68
CA LEU A 48 9.64 8.35 7.10
C LEU A 48 9.05 9.59 7.78
N PRO A 49 8.54 9.46 9.01
CA PRO A 49 7.92 10.58 9.74
C PRO A 49 8.92 11.62 10.25
N GLY A 50 10.19 11.24 10.41
CA GLY A 50 11.25 12.08 10.99
C GLY A 50 12.16 12.72 9.95
N THR A 51 13.26 13.29 10.45
CA THR A 51 14.32 13.97 9.67
C THR A 51 15.61 13.15 9.58
N ASN A 52 15.59 11.88 10.01
CA ASN A 52 16.68 10.93 9.87
C ASN A 52 16.12 9.54 9.51
N SER A 53 17.01 8.63 9.11
CA SER A 53 16.66 7.28 8.68
C SER A 53 17.04 6.19 9.69
N ASP A 54 17.39 6.56 10.92
CA ASP A 54 17.96 5.61 11.91
C ASP A 54 17.01 4.47 12.26
N TRP A 55 15.70 4.70 12.10
CA TRP A 55 14.64 3.71 12.39
C TRP A 55 14.03 3.09 11.12
N ALA A 56 14.61 3.40 9.96
CA ALA A 56 14.20 2.81 8.71
C ALA A 56 14.56 1.32 8.71
N SER A 57 13.68 0.50 8.12
CA SER A 57 14.03 -0.88 7.83
C SER A 57 15.25 -0.93 6.90
N GLU A 58 16.17 -1.87 7.15
CA GLU A 58 17.29 -2.17 6.23
C GLU A 58 16.79 -2.58 4.82
N TYR A 59 15.53 -2.98 4.72
CA TYR A 59 14.88 -3.36 3.47
C TYR A 59 14.31 -2.17 2.69
N ILE A 60 14.58 -0.92 3.08
CA ILE A 60 14.20 0.28 2.33
C ILE A 60 15.39 0.78 1.51
N ASP A 61 15.20 0.91 0.20
CA ASP A 61 16.21 1.46 -0.72
C ASP A 61 16.25 2.98 -0.67
N ILE A 62 15.06 3.60 -0.69
CA ILE A 62 14.92 5.06 -0.77
C ILE A 62 14.16 5.54 0.48
N PRO A 63 14.87 5.97 1.52
CA PRO A 63 14.26 6.65 2.66
C PRO A 63 13.90 8.09 2.27
N VAL A 64 12.62 8.44 2.33
CA VAL A 64 12.13 9.81 2.13
C VAL A 64 11.88 10.44 3.49
N LEU A 65 12.74 11.38 3.87
CA LEU A 65 12.68 12.09 5.15
C LEU A 65 11.67 13.23 5.05
N THR A 66 10.57 13.17 5.80
CA THR A 66 9.49 14.17 5.65
C THR A 66 9.48 15.22 6.75
N GLY A 67 9.95 14.90 7.96
CA GLY A 67 9.73 15.73 9.16
C GLY A 67 8.26 16.00 9.48
N ALA A 68 7.32 15.27 8.85
CA ALA A 68 5.90 15.58 8.86
C ALA A 68 5.11 14.77 9.92
N GLY A 69 5.78 13.96 10.74
CA GLY A 69 5.12 13.16 11.76
C GLY A 69 4.05 12.25 11.16
N LEU A 70 2.81 12.35 11.64
CA LEU A 70 1.69 11.57 11.11
C LEU A 70 1.15 12.10 9.77
N ALA A 71 1.42 13.35 9.40
CA ALA A 71 0.93 13.92 8.15
C ALA A 71 1.53 13.23 6.91
N ARG A 72 2.67 12.55 7.06
CA ARG A 72 3.27 11.68 6.02
C ARG A 72 2.33 10.59 5.52
N ASN A 73 1.32 10.20 6.30
CA ASN A 73 0.29 9.26 5.86
C ASN A 73 -0.39 9.73 4.57
N TYR A 74 -0.58 11.05 4.41
CA TYR A 74 -1.15 11.61 3.19
C TYR A 74 -0.21 11.43 1.98
N ILE A 75 1.10 11.59 2.18
CA ILE A 75 2.13 11.36 1.15
C ILE A 75 2.09 9.89 0.69
N ASN A 76 1.98 8.94 1.62
CA ASN A 76 1.85 7.52 1.27
C ASN A 76 0.71 7.27 0.28
N VAL A 77 -0.49 7.71 0.64
CA VAL A 77 -1.70 7.40 -0.13
C VAL A 77 -1.79 8.19 -1.42
N LEU A 78 -1.32 9.45 -1.41
CA LEU A 78 -1.33 10.31 -2.59
C LEU A 78 -0.39 9.78 -3.67
N THR A 79 0.83 9.38 -3.25
CA THR A 79 1.89 8.86 -4.14
C THR A 79 1.53 7.49 -4.72
N SER A 80 0.79 6.67 -3.97
CA SER A 80 0.43 5.32 -4.38
C SER A 80 -0.60 5.31 -5.51
N LYS A 81 -0.43 4.42 -6.50
CA LYS A 81 -1.46 4.16 -7.52
C LYS A 81 -2.62 3.36 -6.95
N VAL A 82 -2.31 2.31 -6.19
CA VAL A 82 -3.26 1.48 -5.44
C VAL A 82 -2.75 1.35 -4.01
N VAL A 83 -3.65 1.40 -3.02
CA VAL A 83 -3.31 1.22 -1.61
C VAL A 83 -3.74 -0.19 -1.18
N VAL A 84 -2.85 -0.93 -0.52
CA VAL A 84 -3.19 -2.22 0.10
C VAL A 84 -3.09 -2.08 1.61
N ALA A 85 -4.15 -2.44 2.32
CA ALA A 85 -4.22 -2.39 3.78
C ALA A 85 -4.27 -3.81 4.35
N LEU A 86 -3.43 -4.07 5.35
CA LEU A 86 -3.43 -5.30 6.16
C LEU A 86 -3.87 -4.95 7.59
N PRO A 87 -4.20 -5.96 8.44
CA PRO A 87 -4.64 -5.70 9.81
C PRO A 87 -3.68 -4.78 10.56
N GLY A 88 -4.25 -3.73 11.15
CA GLY A 88 -3.48 -2.66 11.77
C GLY A 88 -4.30 -1.86 12.77
N LYS A 89 -3.70 -0.78 13.28
CA LYS A 89 -4.30 0.10 14.29
C LYS A 89 -4.73 1.43 13.66
N THR A 90 -4.91 2.45 14.49
CA THR A 90 -5.34 3.81 14.10
C THR A 90 -4.55 4.42 12.95
N GLY A 91 -3.23 4.17 12.87
CA GLY A 91 -2.40 4.62 11.75
C GLY A 91 -2.86 4.06 10.40
N THR A 92 -3.09 2.74 10.33
CA THR A 92 -3.59 2.08 9.12
C THR A 92 -5.01 2.55 8.77
N ILE A 93 -5.88 2.68 9.77
CA ILE A 93 -7.25 3.19 9.56
C ILE A 93 -7.24 4.62 9.02
N SER A 94 -6.32 5.47 9.51
CA SER A 94 -6.12 6.83 8.99
C SER A 94 -5.67 6.81 7.52
N GLU A 95 -4.72 5.95 7.14
CA GLU A 95 -4.29 5.82 5.73
C GLU A 95 -5.43 5.32 4.84
N ILE A 96 -6.24 4.35 5.29
CA ILE A 96 -7.43 3.89 4.56
C ILE A 96 -8.41 5.06 4.34
N ALA A 97 -8.77 5.78 5.41
CA ALA A 97 -9.71 6.88 5.33
C ALA A 97 -9.20 8.01 4.41
N LEU A 98 -7.92 8.36 4.50
CA LEU A 98 -7.30 9.36 3.62
C LEU A 98 -7.33 8.91 2.16
N ALA A 99 -6.95 7.67 1.86
CA ALA A 99 -6.96 7.11 0.51
C ALA A 99 -8.36 7.13 -0.11
N LEU A 100 -9.37 6.70 0.65
CA LEU A 100 -10.75 6.70 0.21
C LEU A 100 -11.27 8.13 -0.06
N ASN A 101 -10.93 9.07 0.83
CA ASN A 101 -11.36 10.47 0.70
C ASN A 101 -10.82 11.15 -0.57
N ILE A 102 -9.62 10.76 -1.04
CA ILE A 102 -9.02 11.30 -2.28
C ILE A 102 -9.30 10.44 -3.53
N GLY A 103 -10.25 9.51 -3.47
CA GLY A 103 -10.67 8.73 -4.64
C GLY A 103 -9.76 7.55 -4.99
N LYS A 104 -8.76 7.19 -4.16
CA LYS A 104 -7.88 6.04 -4.43
C LYS A 104 -8.60 4.72 -4.20
N LYS A 105 -8.24 3.71 -4.98
CA LYS A 105 -8.65 2.32 -4.74
C LYS A 105 -7.86 1.75 -3.56
N VAL A 106 -8.58 1.13 -2.62
CA VAL A 106 -8.03 0.45 -1.46
C VAL A 106 -8.39 -1.03 -1.53
N ILE A 107 -7.39 -1.90 -1.43
CA ILE A 107 -7.58 -3.34 -1.28
C ILE A 107 -7.29 -3.69 0.18
N SER A 108 -8.28 -4.21 0.89
CA SER A 108 -8.11 -4.76 2.23
C SER A 108 -7.75 -6.24 2.13
N LEU A 109 -6.59 -6.63 2.65
CA LEU A 109 -6.16 -8.03 2.74
C LEU A 109 -6.36 -8.54 4.16
N ASN A 110 -7.27 -9.49 4.35
CA ASN A 110 -7.58 -10.12 5.65
C ASN A 110 -7.91 -9.13 6.78
N PHE A 111 -8.37 -7.92 6.46
CA PHE A 111 -8.70 -6.89 7.45
C PHE A 111 -10.17 -6.49 7.33
N ASP A 112 -11.00 -6.96 8.28
CA ASP A 112 -12.39 -6.51 8.39
C ASP A 112 -12.42 -5.08 8.96
N LEU A 113 -12.99 -4.15 8.18
CA LEU A 113 -13.11 -2.74 8.52
C LEU A 113 -14.51 -2.37 9.06
N GLY A 114 -15.39 -3.36 9.22
CA GLY A 114 -16.74 -3.17 9.69
C GLY A 114 -17.60 -2.28 8.79
N SER A 115 -18.67 -1.74 9.35
CA SER A 115 -19.69 -0.99 8.58
C SER A 115 -19.27 0.43 8.22
N LEU A 116 -18.21 0.97 8.82
CA LEU A 116 -17.80 2.37 8.67
C LEU A 116 -17.49 2.75 7.21
N PHE A 117 -16.95 1.80 6.43
CA PHE A 117 -16.54 2.03 5.05
C PHE A 117 -17.46 1.37 4.02
N LYS A 118 -18.64 0.89 4.42
CA LYS A 118 -19.57 0.13 3.56
C LYS A 118 -19.97 0.85 2.28
N LYS A 119 -20.09 2.19 2.32
CA LYS A 119 -20.35 3.00 1.12
C LYS A 119 -19.26 2.79 0.05
N TYR A 120 -18.00 2.79 0.46
CA TYR A 120 -16.86 2.64 -0.45
C TYR A 120 -16.76 1.23 -1.04
N GLU A 121 -17.33 0.22 -0.38
CA GLU A 121 -17.50 -1.12 -0.95
C GLU A 121 -18.52 -1.10 -2.09
N GLY A 122 -19.67 -0.44 -1.88
CA GLY A 122 -20.71 -0.24 -2.91
C GLY A 122 -20.17 0.51 -4.13
N ASP A 123 -19.33 1.52 -3.89
CA ASP A 123 -18.65 2.31 -4.93
C ASP A 123 -17.46 1.57 -5.58
N LYS A 124 -17.20 0.32 -5.17
CA LYS A 124 -16.06 -0.51 -5.60
C LYS A 124 -14.71 0.20 -5.40
N GLN A 125 -14.62 1.09 -4.43
CA GLN A 125 -13.40 1.81 -4.08
C GLN A 125 -12.63 1.09 -2.97
N LEU A 126 -13.33 0.43 -2.05
CA LEU A 126 -12.78 -0.53 -1.11
C LEU A 126 -13.12 -1.95 -1.59
N ILE A 127 -12.11 -2.80 -1.71
CA ILE A 127 -12.24 -4.18 -2.19
C ILE A 127 -11.55 -5.11 -1.20
N TYR A 128 -12.14 -6.26 -0.88
CA TYR A 128 -11.53 -7.23 0.03
C TYR A 128 -10.87 -8.37 -0.74
N ALA A 129 -9.71 -8.79 -0.24
CA ALA A 129 -8.95 -9.95 -0.66
C ALA A 129 -8.62 -10.82 0.57
N LYS A 130 -8.47 -12.12 0.36
CA LYS A 130 -8.09 -13.07 1.41
C LYS A 130 -6.67 -13.61 1.26
N LYS A 131 -6.07 -13.42 0.09
CA LYS A 131 -4.73 -13.93 -0.23
C LYS A 131 -3.90 -12.87 -0.98
N PRO A 132 -2.57 -12.85 -0.78
CA PRO A 132 -1.68 -11.97 -1.53
C PRO A 132 -1.84 -12.04 -3.05
N GLN A 133 -2.05 -13.24 -3.63
CA GLN A 133 -2.24 -13.38 -5.07
C GLN A 133 -3.51 -12.67 -5.58
N GLU A 134 -4.61 -12.72 -4.82
CA GLU A 134 -5.86 -12.04 -5.18
C GLU A 134 -5.66 -10.52 -5.21
N VAL A 135 -4.81 -9.99 -4.31
CA VAL A 135 -4.44 -8.57 -4.30
C VAL A 135 -3.75 -8.19 -5.61
N ILE A 136 -2.79 -8.98 -6.08
CA ILE A 136 -2.08 -8.72 -7.34
C ILE A 136 -3.04 -8.73 -8.53
N ASP A 137 -3.93 -9.72 -8.60
CA ASP A 137 -4.91 -9.82 -9.67
C ASP A 137 -5.86 -8.61 -9.70
N LEU A 138 -6.24 -8.11 -8.53
CA LEU A 138 -7.03 -6.88 -8.38
C LEU A 138 -6.26 -5.63 -8.80
N ILE A 139 -4.99 -5.50 -8.40
CA ILE A 139 -4.13 -4.37 -8.83
C ILE A 139 -4.03 -4.36 -10.37
N LYS A 140 -3.77 -5.50 -11.02
CA LYS A 140 -3.72 -5.58 -12.49
C LYS A 140 -5.00 -5.07 -13.15
N LYS A 141 -6.17 -5.47 -12.62
CA LYS A 141 -7.48 -5.01 -13.13
C LYS A 141 -7.68 -3.51 -12.95
N ILE A 142 -7.28 -2.96 -11.80
CA ILE A 142 -7.37 -1.52 -11.51
C ILE A 142 -6.48 -0.74 -12.49
N LEU A 143 -5.20 -1.12 -12.60
CA LEU A 143 -4.24 -0.43 -13.47
C LEU A 143 -4.66 -0.49 -14.95
N LYS A 144 -5.18 -1.63 -15.40
CA LYS A 144 -5.73 -1.76 -16.76
C LYS A 144 -6.92 -0.83 -16.98
N SER A 145 -7.89 -0.81 -16.04
CA SER A 145 -9.06 0.06 -16.16
C SER A 145 -8.69 1.56 -16.15
N ASP A 146 -7.68 1.95 -15.37
CA ASP A 146 -7.22 3.33 -15.33
C ASP A 146 -6.54 3.73 -16.65
N PHE A 147 -5.75 2.81 -17.23
CA PHE A 147 -5.15 3.00 -18.56
C PHE A 147 -6.21 3.13 -19.66
N ASP A 148 -7.21 2.24 -19.70
CA ASP A 148 -8.27 2.27 -20.71
C ASP A 148 -9.06 3.60 -20.66
N LYS A 149 -9.39 4.09 -19.45
CA LYS A 149 -10.04 5.40 -19.25
C LYS A 149 -9.17 6.58 -19.64
N GLU A 150 -7.85 6.44 -19.51
CA GLU A 150 -6.92 7.48 -19.94
C GLU A 150 -6.87 7.57 -21.46
N VAL A 151 -6.84 6.43 -22.14
CA VAL A 151 -6.88 6.34 -23.61
C VAL A 151 -8.20 6.88 -24.17
N GLU A 152 -9.35 6.55 -23.57
CA GLU A 152 -10.68 7.06 -23.97
C GLU A 152 -10.79 8.59 -24.01
N LYS A 153 -9.92 9.34 -23.33
CA LYS A 153 -9.90 10.81 -23.40
C LYS A 153 -9.31 11.35 -24.70
N TYR A 154 -8.60 10.51 -25.44
CA TYR A 154 -7.87 10.88 -26.65
C TYR A 154 -8.48 10.30 -27.94
N VAL A 155 -9.50 9.44 -27.82
CA VAL A 155 -10.27 8.86 -28.94
C VAL A 155 -11.70 9.39 -28.94
#